data_AF-A0A838EIN9-F1
#
_entry.id   AF-A0A838EIN9-F1
#
_cell.length_a   1.000
_cell.length_b   1.000
_cell.length_c   1.000
_cell.angle_alpha   90.00
_cell.angle_beta   90.00
_cell.angle_gamma   90.00
#
_symmetry.space_group_name_H-M   'P 1'
#
loop_
_entity.id
_entity.type
_entity.pdbx_description
1 polymer ?
#
loop_
_entity_poly.entity_id
_entity_poly.type
_entity_poly.pdbx_seq_one_letter_code
_entity_poly.pdbx_strand_id
1 'polypeptide(L)'
;MREAPRAIGIKHRWLWNEIGEGISFVWQQPIIRVLMLISAIFNFFDSILLAEYVFYLTRTLGMGAIFVGAVGVAGGIGWLVGALLTEPITKRVGIGFTLSGCILLACVAEACIALAAGPFVFVVCIVVTSEFLIQCVATIYVINNTTARQMLLPVEIRGRVNALVRVVSGGATALGALLAAVLAQSYGLRLTLIIAAVGTLTAFVLIIVSPLRRVKSL
;
A
#
# COMPACT_ATOMS: atom_id res chain seq x y z
N MET A 1 -1.36 50.13 -8.20
CA MET A 1 -0.93 49.35 -9.39
C MET A 1 -1.03 47.87 -9.02
N ARG A 2 -1.92 47.11 -9.67
CA ARG A 2 -2.11 45.66 -9.42
C ARG A 2 -0.99 44.91 -10.13
N GLU A 3 -0.13 44.19 -9.39
CA GLU A 3 0.82 43.26 -9.98
C GLU A 3 0.04 42.12 -10.65
N ALA A 4 0.19 41.97 -11.96
CA ALA A 4 -0.36 40.86 -12.70
C ALA A 4 0.40 39.56 -12.32
N PRO A 5 -0.30 38.42 -12.15
CA PRO A 5 0.37 37.15 -11.87
C PRO A 5 1.29 36.79 -13.04
N ARG A 6 2.60 36.63 -12.75
CA ARG A 6 3.58 36.15 -13.72
C ARG A 6 3.15 34.77 -14.21
N ALA A 7 2.76 34.67 -15.48
CA ALA A 7 2.53 33.40 -16.13
C ALA A 7 3.84 32.59 -16.12
N ILE A 8 3.89 31.55 -15.30
CA ILE A 8 5.00 30.60 -15.27
C ILE A 8 4.90 29.78 -16.55
N GLY A 9 5.56 30.23 -17.61
CA GLY A 9 5.75 29.45 -18.83
C GLY A 9 6.65 28.26 -18.53
N ILE A 10 6.07 27.12 -18.15
CA ILE A 10 6.80 25.86 -17.96
C ILE A 10 7.31 25.42 -19.33
N LYS A 11 8.57 25.72 -19.64
CA LYS A 11 9.22 25.24 -20.87
C LYS A 11 9.33 23.71 -20.80
N HIS A 12 8.68 22.99 -21.70
CA HIS A 12 8.62 21.51 -21.72
C HIS A 12 9.98 20.80 -21.63
N ARG A 13 11.05 21.39 -22.17
CA ARG A 13 12.41 20.82 -22.14
C ARG A 13 12.98 20.70 -20.72
N TRP A 14 12.47 21.50 -19.78
CA TRP A 14 12.91 21.55 -18.39
C TRP A 14 12.21 20.43 -17.62
N LEU A 15 10.91 20.22 -17.88
CA LEU A 15 10.14 19.14 -17.24
C LEU A 15 10.71 17.75 -17.55
N TRP A 16 11.07 17.46 -18.81
CA TRP A 16 11.69 16.18 -19.16
C TRP A 16 13.05 15.97 -18.49
N ASN A 17 13.83 17.04 -18.31
CA ASN A 17 15.08 16.99 -17.56
C ASN A 17 14.82 16.74 -16.07
N GLU A 18 13.82 17.39 -15.46
CA GLU A 18 13.45 17.17 -14.06
C GLU A 18 12.94 15.75 -13.79
N ILE A 19 12.16 15.19 -14.74
CA ILE A 19 11.72 13.80 -14.70
C ILE A 19 12.93 12.87 -14.81
N GLY A 20 13.82 13.11 -15.78
CA GLY A 20 15.04 12.34 -15.98
C GLY A 20 15.97 12.36 -14.76
N GLU A 21 16.08 13.51 -14.09
CA GLU A 21 16.87 13.69 -12.88
C GLU A 21 16.30 12.90 -11.69
N GLY A 22 14.98 12.94 -11.49
CA GLY A 22 14.30 12.13 -10.47
C GLY A 22 14.45 10.63 -10.72
N ILE A 23 14.29 10.19 -11.98
CA ILE A 23 14.49 8.80 -12.38
C ILE A 23 15.93 8.37 -12.12
N SER A 24 16.90 9.14 -12.61
CA SER A 24 18.34 8.86 -12.45
C SER A 24 18.71 8.73 -10.97
N PHE A 25 18.22 9.64 -10.13
CA PHE A 25 18.48 9.60 -8.68
C PHE A 25 17.92 8.34 -8.01
N VAL A 26 16.68 7.97 -8.32
CA VAL A 26 16.07 6.73 -7.77
C VAL A 26 16.88 5.51 -8.20
N TRP A 27 17.35 5.44 -9.45
CA TRP A 27 18.16 4.32 -9.93
C TRP A 27 19.55 4.24 -9.28
N GLN A 28 20.12 5.37 -8.88
CA GLN A 28 21.40 5.44 -8.16
C GLN A 28 21.26 5.10 -6.67
N GLN A 29 20.09 5.31 -6.06
CA GLN A 29 19.84 5.08 -4.64
C GLN A 29 19.09 3.76 -4.40
N PRO A 30 19.77 2.65 -4.08
CA PRO A 30 19.16 1.31 -4.03
C PRO A 30 18.03 1.20 -3.01
N ILE A 31 18.13 1.91 -1.87
CA ILE A 31 17.10 1.90 -0.83
C ILE A 31 15.80 2.55 -1.34
N ILE A 32 15.91 3.71 -1.99
CA ILE A 32 14.75 4.47 -2.49
C ILE A 32 14.07 3.71 -3.63
N ARG A 33 14.87 3.11 -4.54
CA ARG A 33 14.35 2.23 -5.59
C ARG A 33 13.54 1.07 -5.02
N VAL A 34 14.06 0.40 -4.00
CA VAL A 34 13.37 -0.72 -3.38
C VAL A 34 12.07 -0.26 -2.70
N LEU A 35 12.09 0.84 -1.94
CA LEU A 35 10.86 1.40 -1.32
C LEU A 35 9.79 1.76 -2.37
N MET A 36 10.21 2.30 -3.51
CA MET A 36 9.30 2.59 -4.64
C MET A 36 8.72 1.30 -5.22
N LEU A 37 9.54 0.29 -5.51
CA LEU A 37 9.08 -0.99 -6.07
C LEU A 37 8.13 -1.73 -5.13
N ILE A 38 8.44 -1.79 -3.83
CA ILE A 38 7.55 -2.39 -2.83
C ILE A 38 6.22 -1.66 -2.81
N SER A 39 6.26 -0.33 -2.81
CA SER A 39 5.04 0.48 -2.84
C SER A 39 4.21 0.20 -4.10
N ALA A 40 4.85 0.08 -5.26
CA ALA A 40 4.16 -0.23 -6.52
C ALA A 40 3.52 -1.62 -6.51
N ILE A 41 4.26 -2.65 -6.06
CA ILE A 41 3.76 -4.03 -5.94
C ILE A 41 2.59 -4.10 -4.96
N PHE A 42 2.75 -3.50 -3.77
CA PHE A 42 1.70 -3.45 -2.76
C PHE A 42 0.44 -2.77 -3.32
N ASN A 43 0.58 -1.58 -3.92
CA ASN A 43 -0.55 -0.85 -4.49
C ASN A 43 -1.23 -1.60 -5.64
N PHE A 44 -0.48 -2.37 -6.44
CA PHE A 44 -1.04 -3.21 -7.49
C PHE A 44 -1.96 -4.28 -6.92
N PHE A 45 -1.49 -5.08 -5.96
CA PHE A 45 -2.27 -6.18 -5.40
C PHE A 45 -3.39 -5.70 -4.46
N ASP A 46 -3.12 -4.67 -3.66
CA ASP A 46 -4.14 -4.02 -2.83
C ASP A 46 -5.29 -3.48 -3.68
N SER A 47 -5.01 -2.90 -4.85
CA SER A 47 -6.06 -2.43 -5.76
C SER A 47 -6.90 -3.55 -6.36
N ILE A 48 -6.32 -4.75 -6.58
CA ILE A 48 -7.08 -5.94 -7.01
C ILE A 48 -8.06 -6.34 -5.93
N LEU A 49 -7.59 -6.40 -4.68
CA LEU A 49 -8.43 -6.74 -3.54
C LEU A 49 -9.54 -5.70 -3.38
N LEU A 50 -9.18 -4.41 -3.30
CA LEU A 50 -10.11 -3.31 -3.06
C LEU A 50 -11.23 -3.23 -4.10
N ALA A 51 -10.91 -3.44 -5.38
CA ALA A 51 -11.89 -3.41 -6.48
C ALA A 51 -13.01 -4.45 -6.31
N GLU A 52 -12.65 -5.63 -5.81
CA GLU A 52 -13.59 -6.76 -5.69
C GLU A 52 -14.09 -6.97 -4.25
N TYR A 53 -13.55 -6.23 -3.28
CA TYR A 53 -13.76 -6.50 -1.85
C TYR A 53 -15.23 -6.42 -1.46
N VAL A 54 -15.91 -5.33 -1.79
CA VAL A 54 -17.33 -5.14 -1.46
C VAL A 54 -18.20 -6.20 -2.17
N PHE A 55 -17.87 -6.56 -3.41
CA PHE A 55 -18.55 -7.64 -4.13
C PHE A 55 -18.33 -8.99 -3.45
N TYR A 56 -17.13 -9.27 -2.97
CA TYR A 56 -16.83 -10.49 -2.22
C TYR A 56 -17.62 -10.56 -0.91
N LEU A 57 -17.63 -9.48 -0.11
CA LEU A 57 -18.39 -9.43 1.14
C LEU A 57 -19.89 -9.66 0.92
N THR A 58 -20.46 -8.99 -0.08
CA THR A 58 -21.91 -9.02 -0.32
C THR A 58 -22.36 -10.25 -1.08
N ARG A 59 -21.67 -10.62 -2.18
CA ARG A 59 -22.09 -11.71 -3.08
C ARG A 59 -21.54 -13.08 -2.69
N THR A 60 -20.36 -13.15 -2.06
CA THR A 60 -19.76 -14.42 -1.65
C THR A 60 -20.02 -14.75 -0.19
N LEU A 61 -19.85 -13.77 0.72
CA LEU A 61 -20.07 -13.98 2.16
C LEU A 61 -21.49 -13.67 2.63
N GLY A 62 -22.35 -13.15 1.75
CA GLY A 62 -23.74 -12.83 2.05
C GLY A 62 -23.90 -11.71 3.10
N MET A 63 -22.88 -10.86 3.28
CA MET A 63 -22.94 -9.78 4.26
C MET A 63 -23.85 -8.65 3.77
N GLY A 64 -24.87 -8.33 4.58
CA GLY A 64 -25.70 -7.14 4.37
C GLY A 64 -24.94 -5.83 4.66
N ALA A 65 -25.54 -4.71 4.27
CA ALA A 65 -24.93 -3.38 4.36
C ALA A 65 -24.44 -2.99 5.77
N ILE A 66 -25.13 -3.41 6.83
CA ILE A 66 -24.74 -3.14 8.22
C ILE A 66 -23.37 -3.76 8.53
N PHE A 67 -23.13 -5.00 8.09
CA PHE A 67 -21.86 -5.68 8.33
C PHE A 67 -20.74 -5.09 7.49
N VAL A 68 -21.01 -4.72 6.23
CA VAL A 68 -20.04 -4.01 5.38
C VAL A 68 -19.66 -2.66 6.01
N GLY A 69 -20.64 -1.92 6.55
CA GLY A 69 -20.39 -0.69 7.31
C GLY A 69 -19.54 -0.93 8.55
N ALA A 70 -19.83 -1.99 9.32
CA ALA A 70 -19.05 -2.36 10.49
C ALA A 70 -17.59 -2.71 10.16
N VAL A 71 -17.36 -3.40 9.03
CA VAL A 71 -16.01 -3.67 8.50
C VAL A 71 -15.29 -2.34 8.21
N GLY A 72 -15.94 -1.41 7.51
CA GLY A 72 -15.37 -0.08 7.25
C GLY A 72 -15.05 0.72 8.53
N VAL A 73 -15.93 0.68 9.53
CA VAL A 73 -15.68 1.31 10.84
C VAL A 73 -14.48 0.67 11.53
N ALA A 74 -14.40 -0.66 11.54
CA ALA A 74 -13.27 -1.37 12.11
C ALA A 74 -11.96 -1.03 11.40
N GLY A 75 -11.98 -0.90 10.07
CA GLY A 75 -10.85 -0.42 9.29
C GLY A 75 -10.41 1.00 9.69
N GLY A 76 -11.36 1.93 9.86
CA GLY A 76 -11.08 3.28 10.33
C GLY A 76 -10.46 3.33 11.73
N ILE A 77 -10.97 2.53 12.67
CA ILE A 77 -10.39 2.40 14.02
C ILE A 77 -8.98 1.80 13.92
N GLY A 78 -8.81 0.75 13.11
CA GLY A 78 -7.52 0.13 12.84
C GLY A 78 -6.50 1.15 12.35
N TRP A 79 -6.87 1.98 11.38
CA TRP A 79 -6.02 3.04 10.85
C TRP A 79 -5.54 4.01 11.94
N LEU A 80 -6.44 4.48 12.80
CA LEU A 80 -6.12 5.38 13.92
C LEU A 80 -5.20 4.72 14.95
N VAL A 81 -5.51 3.48 15.34
CA VAL A 81 -4.67 2.69 16.26
C VAL A 81 -3.27 2.50 15.67
N GLY A 82 -3.17 2.17 14.38
CA GLY A 82 -1.90 2.04 13.68
C GLY A 82 -1.07 3.32 13.71
N ALA A 83 -1.69 4.48 13.51
CA ALA A 83 -1.00 5.78 13.62
C ALA A 83 -0.38 5.98 15.01
N LEU A 84 -1.15 5.71 16.08
CA LEU A 84 -0.67 5.84 17.47
C LEU A 84 0.43 4.83 17.81
N LEU A 85 0.38 3.63 17.23
CA LEU A 85 1.36 2.58 17.48
C LEU A 85 2.62 2.69 16.61
N THR A 86 2.64 3.58 15.61
CA THR A 86 3.73 3.67 14.65
C THR A 86 5.07 3.96 15.31
N GLU A 87 5.15 5.04 16.11
CA GLU A 87 6.39 5.43 16.79
C GLU A 87 6.90 4.36 17.77
N PRO A 88 6.11 3.83 18.73
CA PRO A 88 6.62 2.85 19.68
C PRO A 88 7.03 1.53 19.01
N ILE A 89 6.31 1.08 17.98
CA ILE A 89 6.70 -0.12 17.23
C ILE A 89 8.02 0.12 16.50
N THR A 90 8.13 1.19 15.71
CA THR A 90 9.35 1.49 14.94
C THR A 90 10.57 1.67 15.83
N LYS A 91 10.44 2.36 16.98
CA LYS A 91 11.55 2.51 17.94
C LYS A 91 12.02 1.17 18.50
N ARG A 92 11.10 0.23 18.71
CA ARG A 92 11.42 -1.06 19.35
C ARG A 92 12.03 -2.09 18.41
N VAL A 93 11.51 -2.20 17.18
CA VAL A 93 11.96 -3.25 16.24
C VAL A 93 12.79 -2.73 15.06
N GLY A 94 12.82 -1.42 14.84
CA GLY A 94 13.54 -0.78 13.74
C GLY A 94 12.75 -0.77 12.43
N ILE A 95 13.07 0.19 11.56
CA ILE A 95 12.25 0.51 10.38
C ILE A 95 12.13 -0.64 9.37
N GLY A 96 13.23 -1.35 9.09
CA GLY A 96 13.23 -2.47 8.14
C GLY A 96 12.34 -3.63 8.59
N PHE A 97 12.39 -3.97 9.88
CA PHE A 97 11.53 -5.02 10.45
C PHE A 97 10.08 -4.57 10.56
N THR A 98 9.81 -3.31 10.92
CA THR A 98 8.45 -2.76 10.90
C THR A 98 7.82 -2.88 9.51
N LEU A 99 8.50 -2.40 8.47
CA LEU A 99 7.98 -2.45 7.10
C LEU A 99 7.72 -3.90 6.63
N SER A 100 8.66 -4.81 6.92
CA SER A 100 8.51 -6.24 6.59
C SER A 100 7.32 -6.87 7.31
N GLY A 101 7.22 -6.62 8.63
CA GLY A 101 6.17 -7.17 9.48
C GLY A 101 4.79 -6.67 9.08
N CYS A 102 4.66 -5.40 8.72
CA CYS A 102 3.40 -4.84 8.23
C CYS A 102 2.90 -5.55 6.97
N ILE A 103 3.75 -5.75 5.96
CA ILE A 103 3.34 -6.44 4.72
C ILE A 103 2.97 -7.90 5.00
N LEU A 104 3.75 -8.60 5.83
CA LEU A 104 3.44 -9.98 6.18
C LEU A 104 2.10 -10.10 6.91
N LEU A 105 1.85 -9.25 7.89
CA LEU A 105 0.59 -9.23 8.64
C LEU A 105 -0.60 -8.86 7.75
N ALA A 106 -0.43 -7.90 6.83
CA ALA A 106 -1.45 -7.56 5.84
C ALA A 106 -1.79 -8.78 4.97
N CYS A 107 -0.77 -9.43 4.39
CA CYS A 107 -0.93 -10.63 3.57
C CYS A 107 -1.67 -11.76 4.32
N VAL A 108 -1.31 -12.01 5.59
CA VAL A 108 -1.98 -13.03 6.41
C VAL A 108 -3.45 -12.65 6.67
N ALA A 109 -3.72 -11.39 6.98
CA ALA A 109 -5.08 -10.92 7.24
C ALA A 109 -5.96 -10.95 5.96
N GLU A 110 -5.41 -10.57 4.80
CA GLU A 110 -6.06 -10.69 3.49
C GLU A 110 -6.38 -12.15 3.17
N ALA A 111 -5.45 -13.07 3.43
CA ALA A 111 -5.68 -14.50 3.26
C ALA A 111 -6.76 -15.04 4.21
N CYS A 112 -6.82 -14.56 5.47
CA CYS A 112 -7.89 -14.92 6.41
C CYS A 112 -9.27 -14.53 5.88
N ILE A 113 -9.41 -13.35 5.27
CA ILE A 113 -10.65 -12.90 4.63
C ILE A 113 -11.02 -13.82 3.45
N ALA A 114 -10.06 -14.11 2.58
CA ALA A 114 -10.29 -14.93 1.39
C ALA A 114 -10.66 -16.38 1.75
N LEU A 115 -10.10 -16.90 2.85
CA LEU A 115 -10.34 -18.26 3.34
C LEU A 115 -11.48 -18.35 4.35
N ALA A 116 -12.09 -17.23 4.75
CA ALA A 116 -13.19 -17.21 5.70
C ALA A 116 -14.34 -18.11 5.23
N ALA A 117 -14.67 -19.11 6.04
CA ALA A 117 -15.76 -20.06 5.80
C ALA A 117 -16.31 -20.56 7.14
N GLY A 118 -17.58 -20.96 7.16
CA GLY A 118 -18.24 -21.49 8.34
C GLY A 118 -19.47 -20.67 8.76
N PRO A 119 -19.86 -20.73 10.04
CA PRO A 119 -21.04 -20.01 10.53
C PRO A 119 -20.92 -18.50 10.28
N PHE A 120 -22.04 -17.87 9.93
CA PHE A 120 -22.06 -16.46 9.50
C PHE A 120 -21.40 -15.51 10.51
N VAL A 121 -21.70 -15.66 11.80
CA VAL A 121 -21.11 -14.83 12.87
C VAL A 121 -19.58 -14.99 12.91
N PHE A 122 -19.07 -16.20 12.74
CA PHE A 122 -17.64 -16.48 12.73
C PHE A 122 -16.94 -15.81 11.54
N VAL A 123 -17.55 -15.89 10.35
CA VAL A 123 -17.06 -15.21 9.15
C VAL A 123 -17.03 -13.70 9.33
N VAL A 124 -18.09 -13.09 9.87
CA VAL A 124 -18.13 -11.66 10.17
C VAL A 124 -17.01 -11.26 11.14
N CYS A 125 -16.81 -12.02 12.22
CA CYS A 125 -15.71 -11.75 13.16
C CYS A 125 -14.34 -11.79 12.48
N ILE A 126 -14.07 -12.81 11.64
CA ILE A 126 -12.81 -12.91 10.89
C ILE A 126 -12.61 -11.67 10.02
N VAL A 127 -13.62 -11.29 9.23
CA VAL A 127 -13.49 -10.16 8.30
C VAL A 127 -13.27 -8.85 9.05
N VAL A 128 -14.05 -8.59 10.09
CA VAL A 128 -13.94 -7.35 10.89
C VAL A 128 -12.57 -7.25 11.56
N THR A 129 -12.09 -8.33 12.19
CA THR A 129 -10.78 -8.34 12.84
C THR A 129 -9.63 -8.25 11.83
N SER A 130 -9.77 -8.91 10.67
CA SER A 130 -8.77 -8.84 9.61
C SER A 130 -8.69 -7.45 9.00
N GLU A 131 -9.82 -6.81 8.70
CA GLU A 131 -9.87 -5.44 8.18
C GLU A 131 -9.23 -4.44 9.15
N PHE A 132 -9.58 -4.54 10.44
CA PHE A 132 -8.94 -3.74 11.48
C PHE A 132 -7.42 -3.91 11.46
N LEU A 133 -6.93 -5.14 11.35
CA LEU A 133 -5.51 -5.44 11.36
C LEU A 133 -4.82 -4.92 10.10
N ILE A 134 -5.40 -5.15 8.92
CA ILE A 134 -4.91 -4.66 7.62
C ILE A 134 -4.71 -3.14 7.69
N GLN A 135 -5.74 -2.41 8.13
CA GLN A 135 -5.67 -0.95 8.16
C GLN A 135 -4.73 -0.42 9.25
N CYS A 136 -4.62 -1.13 10.38
CA CYS A 136 -3.62 -0.81 11.39
C CYS A 136 -2.19 -0.91 10.84
N VAL A 137 -1.86 -2.03 10.19
CA VAL A 137 -0.50 -2.23 9.66
C VAL A 137 -0.23 -1.40 8.41
N ALA A 138 -1.26 -1.10 7.60
CA ALA A 138 -1.15 -0.23 6.44
C ALA A 138 -0.73 1.19 6.84
N THR A 139 -1.35 1.78 7.88
CA THR A 139 -0.94 3.10 8.38
C THR A 139 0.49 3.11 8.88
N ILE A 140 0.88 2.10 9.67
CA ILE A 140 2.25 1.97 10.19
C ILE A 140 3.23 1.92 9.02
N TYR A 141 2.92 1.13 7.99
CA TYR A 141 3.73 1.04 6.79
C TYR A 141 3.83 2.40 6.06
N VAL A 142 2.69 3.06 5.79
CA VAL A 142 2.63 4.32 5.04
C VAL A 142 3.43 5.42 5.74
N ILE A 143 3.30 5.56 7.06
CA ILE A 143 4.04 6.56 7.84
C ILE A 143 5.54 6.26 7.76
N ASN A 144 5.97 5.04 8.09
CA ASN A 144 7.39 4.68 8.07
C ASN A 144 8.01 4.80 6.68
N ASN A 145 7.33 4.33 5.63
CA ASN A 145 7.81 4.41 4.25
C ASN A 145 7.95 5.88 3.79
N THR A 146 6.99 6.73 4.17
CA THR A 146 7.05 8.15 3.85
C THR A 146 8.18 8.84 4.60
N THR A 147 8.31 8.61 5.91
CA THR A 147 9.40 9.15 6.72
C THR A 147 10.77 8.68 6.23
N ALA A 148 10.91 7.39 5.88
CA ALA A 148 12.15 6.85 5.34
C ALA A 148 12.61 7.57 4.08
N ARG A 149 11.70 7.75 3.12
CA ARG A 149 12.00 8.48 1.88
C ARG A 149 12.31 9.93 2.17
N GLN A 150 11.57 10.56 3.07
CA GLN A 150 11.81 11.94 3.46
C GLN A 150 13.23 12.12 4.02
N MET A 151 13.69 11.25 4.92
CA MET A 151 15.03 11.34 5.52
C MET A 151 16.15 11.07 4.52
N LEU A 152 15.92 10.20 3.53
CA LEU A 152 16.93 9.83 2.53
C LEU A 152 17.02 10.80 1.35
N LEU A 153 16.01 11.66 1.14
CA LEU A 153 15.93 12.56 0.00
C LEU A 153 16.36 13.99 0.37
N PRO A 154 17.35 14.57 -0.33
CA PRO A 154 17.62 16.01 -0.28
C PRO A 154 16.36 16.83 -0.63
N VAL A 155 16.21 17.99 0.00
CA VAL A 155 15.00 18.84 -0.12
C VAL A 155 14.73 19.21 -1.58
N GLU A 156 15.77 19.44 -2.35
CA GLU A 156 15.76 19.93 -3.72
C GLU A 156 15.19 18.89 -4.70
N ILE A 157 15.44 17.60 -4.45
CA ILE A 157 14.99 16.51 -5.33
C ILE A 157 13.79 15.74 -4.78
N ARG A 158 13.44 15.95 -3.51
CA ARG A 158 12.33 15.26 -2.81
C ARG A 158 11.01 15.37 -3.58
N GLY A 159 10.69 16.56 -4.11
CA GLY A 159 9.47 16.78 -4.89
C GLY A 159 9.42 15.94 -6.16
N ARG A 160 10.52 15.87 -6.91
CA ARG A 160 10.65 15.12 -8.17
C ARG A 160 10.58 13.61 -7.95
N VAL A 161 11.26 13.10 -6.93
CA VAL A 161 11.20 11.68 -6.57
C VAL A 161 9.80 11.29 -6.08
N ASN A 162 9.17 12.11 -5.25
CA ASN A 162 7.80 11.82 -4.79
C ASN A 162 6.78 11.84 -5.95
N ALA A 163 6.95 12.72 -6.93
CA ALA A 163 6.13 12.72 -8.13
C ALA A 163 6.30 11.41 -8.93
N LEU A 164 7.55 10.97 -9.14
CA LEU A 164 7.85 9.70 -9.81
C LEU A 164 7.22 8.51 -9.07
N VAL A 165 7.43 8.42 -7.76
CA VAL A 165 6.84 7.38 -6.92
C VAL A 165 5.32 7.37 -7.04
N ARG A 166 4.67 8.54 -7.03
CA ARG A 166 3.21 8.63 -7.14
C ARG A 166 2.70 8.20 -8.51
N VAL A 167 3.42 8.53 -9.59
CA VAL A 167 3.10 8.07 -10.95
C VAL A 167 3.24 6.55 -11.04
N VAL A 168 4.33 5.99 -10.52
CA VAL A 168 4.58 4.54 -10.54
C VAL A 168 3.55 3.78 -9.71
N SER A 169 3.34 4.18 -8.45
CA SER A 169 2.33 3.56 -7.58
C SER A 169 0.92 3.72 -8.13
N GLY A 170 0.55 4.91 -8.60
CA GLY A 170 -0.78 5.16 -9.15
C GLY A 170 -1.02 4.40 -10.45
N GLY A 171 -0.01 4.28 -11.31
CA GLY A 171 -0.06 3.42 -12.50
C GLY A 171 -0.24 1.96 -12.13
N ALA A 172 0.47 1.48 -11.11
CA ALA A 172 0.32 0.13 -10.59
C ALA A 172 -1.11 -0.12 -10.04
N THR A 173 -1.68 0.81 -9.28
CA THR A 173 -3.09 0.76 -8.83
C THR A 173 -4.07 0.67 -10.00
N ALA A 174 -3.86 1.49 -11.05
CA ALA A 174 -4.74 1.46 -12.22
C ALA A 174 -4.68 0.11 -12.95
N LEU A 175 -3.48 -0.45 -13.12
CA LEU A 175 -3.29 -1.75 -13.74
C LEU A 175 -3.88 -2.89 -12.91
N GLY A 176 -3.70 -2.85 -11.58
CA GLY A 176 -4.27 -3.85 -10.68
C GLY A 176 -5.79 -3.81 -10.69
N ALA A 177 -6.41 -2.64 -10.60
CA ALA A 177 -7.86 -2.49 -10.71
C ALA A 177 -8.43 -3.01 -12.04
N LEU A 178 -7.74 -2.75 -13.16
CA LEU A 178 -8.12 -3.31 -14.47
C LEU A 178 -8.02 -4.84 -14.50
N LEU A 179 -6.97 -5.39 -13.90
CA LEU A 179 -6.77 -6.84 -13.84
C LEU A 179 -7.78 -7.52 -12.90
N ALA A 180 -8.24 -6.83 -11.86
CA ALA A 180 -9.18 -7.34 -10.87
C ALA A 180 -10.47 -7.86 -11.52
N ALA A 181 -11.07 -7.06 -12.40
CA ALA A 181 -12.30 -7.44 -13.10
C ALA A 181 -12.11 -8.67 -13.99
N VAL A 182 -10.97 -8.79 -14.68
CA VAL A 182 -10.65 -9.94 -15.53
C VAL A 182 -10.48 -11.22 -14.69
N LEU A 183 -9.76 -11.11 -13.57
CA LEU A 183 -9.56 -12.22 -12.64
C LEU A 183 -10.89 -12.65 -12.00
N ALA A 184 -11.69 -11.69 -11.54
CA ALA A 184 -12.97 -11.95 -10.89
C ALA A 184 -13.97 -12.63 -11.84
N GLN A 185 -14.00 -12.23 -13.11
CA GLN A 185 -14.86 -12.87 -14.12
C GLN A 185 -14.38 -14.28 -14.50
N SER A 186 -13.06 -14.49 -14.58
CA SER A 186 -12.49 -15.75 -15.08
C SER A 186 -12.38 -16.82 -13.99
N TYR A 187 -12.01 -16.43 -12.77
CA TYR A 187 -11.68 -17.33 -11.66
C TYR A 187 -12.61 -17.15 -10.45
N GLY A 188 -13.48 -16.14 -10.46
CA GLY A 188 -14.34 -15.80 -9.34
C GLY A 188 -13.67 -14.92 -8.29
N LEU A 189 -14.50 -14.34 -7.42
CA LEU A 189 -14.07 -13.38 -6.40
C LEU A 189 -13.07 -13.99 -5.42
N ARG A 190 -13.34 -15.21 -4.93
CA ARG A 190 -12.51 -15.87 -3.92
C ARG A 190 -11.07 -16.11 -4.39
N LEU A 191 -10.90 -16.69 -5.58
CA LEU A 191 -9.57 -16.92 -6.14
C LEU A 191 -8.85 -15.61 -6.45
N THR A 192 -9.57 -14.58 -6.88
CA THR A 192 -9.00 -13.24 -7.12
C THR A 192 -8.41 -12.64 -5.84
N LEU A 193 -9.12 -12.75 -4.71
CA LEU A 193 -8.59 -12.30 -3.41
C LEU A 193 -7.37 -13.13 -2.95
N ILE A 194 -7.38 -14.45 -3.18
CA ILE A 194 -6.21 -15.29 -2.86
C ILE A 194 -5.01 -14.89 -3.72
N ILE A 195 -5.21 -14.63 -5.03
CA ILE A 195 -4.15 -14.16 -5.93
C ILE A 195 -3.61 -12.81 -5.46
N ALA A 196 -4.47 -11.88 -5.03
CA ALA A 196 -4.05 -10.61 -4.47
C ALA A 196 -3.19 -10.82 -3.21
N ALA A 197 -3.68 -11.59 -2.23
CA ALA A 197 -2.96 -11.86 -0.99
C ALA A 197 -1.59 -12.53 -1.22
N VAL A 198 -1.53 -13.56 -2.08
CA VAL A 198 -0.28 -14.22 -2.46
C VAL A 198 0.64 -13.27 -3.23
N GLY A 199 0.06 -12.41 -4.08
CA GLY A 199 0.79 -11.36 -4.77
C GLY A 199 1.46 -10.38 -3.83
N THR A 200 0.77 -9.94 -2.77
CA THR A 200 1.33 -9.08 -1.71
C THR A 200 2.56 -9.71 -1.04
N LEU A 201 2.65 -11.05 -0.98
CA LEU A 201 3.83 -11.76 -0.46
C LEU A 201 5.10 -11.47 -1.29
N THR A 202 4.97 -11.15 -2.58
CA THR A 202 6.12 -10.78 -3.41
C THR A 202 6.78 -9.48 -2.93
N ALA A 203 5.99 -8.53 -2.42
CA ALA A 203 6.52 -7.31 -1.81
C ALA A 203 7.29 -7.61 -0.51
N PHE A 204 6.80 -8.56 0.29
CA PHE A 204 7.49 -9.03 1.48
C PHE A 204 8.83 -9.71 1.16
N VAL A 205 8.83 -10.62 0.17
CA VAL A 205 10.07 -11.27 -0.30
C VAL A 205 11.07 -10.23 -0.77
N LEU A 206 10.62 -9.22 -1.53
CA LEU A 206 11.47 -8.14 -2.01
C LEU A 206 12.11 -7.35 -0.85
N ILE A 207 11.39 -7.08 0.24
CA ILE A 207 11.98 -6.43 1.42
C ILE A 207 13.07 -7.31 2.02
N ILE A 208 12.80 -8.61 2.23
CA ILE A 208 13.73 -9.52 2.90
C ILE A 208 15.06 -9.66 2.14
N VAL A 209 14.99 -9.75 0.82
CA VAL A 209 16.19 -9.87 -0.03
C VAL A 209 16.90 -8.54 -0.23
N SER A 210 16.24 -7.42 0.08
CA SER A 210 16.81 -6.09 -0.11
C SER A 210 17.66 -5.60 1.07
N PRO A 211 18.52 -4.59 0.85
CA PRO A 211 19.31 -3.97 1.91
C PRO A 211 18.47 -3.34 3.04
N LEU A 212 17.18 -3.06 2.79
CA LEU A 212 16.26 -2.45 3.76
C LEU A 212 16.15 -3.25 5.06
N ARG A 213 16.28 -4.57 5.00
CA ARG A 213 16.21 -5.42 6.20
C ARG A 213 17.27 -5.06 7.25
N ARG A 214 18.42 -4.50 6.83
CA ARG A 214 19.53 -4.15 7.73
C ARG A 214 19.40 -2.75 8.34
N VAL A 215 18.45 -1.94 7.88
CA VAL A 215 18.24 -0.57 8.37
C VAL A 215 17.49 -0.63 9.71
N LYS A 216 18.20 -0.39 10.80
CA LYS A 216 17.63 -0.33 12.16
C LYS A 216 17.17 1.08 12.54
N SER A 217 17.89 2.10 12.11
CA SER A 217 17.58 3.51 12.33
C SER A 217 18.01 4.32 11.11
N LEU A 218 17.25 5.37 10.79
CA LEU A 218 17.61 6.42 9.84
C LEU A 218 17.98 7.69 10.62
#